data_AF-A0A958R7J1-F1
#
_entry.id   AF-A0A958R7J1-F1
#
_cell.length_a   1.000
_cell.length_b   1.000
_cell.length_c   1.000
_cell.angle_alpha   90.00
_cell.angle_beta   90.00
_cell.angle_gamma   90.00
#
_symmetry.space_group_name_H-M   'P 1'
#
loop_
_entity.id
_entity.type
_entity.pdbx_description
1 polymer ?
#
loop_
_entity_poly.entity_id
_entity_poly.type
_entity_poly.pdbx_seq_one_letter_code
_entity_poly.pdbx_strand_id
1 'polypeptide(L)'
;ETKYVPRSAEELQKYETIVKNAIGFNPSRGDSVKIENIKFQSEDFSESEKLLTNLEKRKLLQAIFKWALLAFSLVLFFIIVIRPFMNWITDSFQDSVEEMLPRTIEELEELQAVDNTLPGMSAALPVLQESIDPEKAESELLRDRILTMMQKDEEKAANAFGMWLVRKDERS
;
A
#
# COMPACT_ATOMS: atom_id res chain seq x y z
N GLU A 1 57.71 10.63 5.36
CA GLU A 1 57.87 11.37 6.62
C GLU A 1 58.78 12.57 6.39
N THR A 2 58.39 13.76 6.88
CA THR A 2 59.23 14.96 6.84
C THR A 2 60.18 14.95 8.04
N LYS A 3 61.48 14.81 7.79
CA LYS A 3 62.52 14.88 8.85
C LYS A 3 62.50 16.27 9.48
N TYR A 4 62.44 16.33 10.81
CA TYR A 4 62.49 17.61 11.53
C TYR A 4 63.85 18.27 11.34
N VAL A 5 63.82 19.54 10.92
CA VAL A 5 65.01 20.39 10.79
C VAL A 5 64.89 21.50 11.84
N PRO A 6 65.76 21.54 12.86
CA PRO A 6 65.75 22.61 13.84
C PRO A 6 66.13 23.94 13.17
N ARG A 7 65.54 25.04 13.65
CA ARG A 7 65.87 26.40 13.21
C ARG A 7 67.27 26.79 13.69
N SER A 8 67.97 27.59 12.88
CA SER A 8 69.29 28.08 13.27
C SER A 8 69.17 29.17 14.36
N ALA A 9 70.25 29.40 15.10
CA ALA A 9 70.28 30.44 16.13
C ALA A 9 70.07 31.85 15.54
N GLU A 10 70.57 32.10 14.34
CA GLU A 10 70.43 33.36 13.60
C GLU A 10 68.96 33.63 13.22
N GLU A 11 68.25 32.59 12.75
CA GLU A 11 66.81 32.69 12.46
C GLU A 11 66.00 33.00 13.72
N LEU A 12 66.33 32.35 14.85
CA LEU A 12 65.64 32.59 16.12
C LEU A 12 65.80 34.02 16.62
N GLN A 13 66.99 34.60 16.53
CA GLN A 13 67.23 36.01 16.88
C GLN A 13 66.47 36.98 15.95
N LYS A 14 66.43 36.66 14.66
CA LYS A 14 65.65 37.43 13.69
C LYS A 14 64.16 37.40 14.02
N TYR A 15 63.61 36.23 14.35
CA TYR A 15 62.21 36.10 14.78
C TYR A 15 61.96 36.86 16.08
N GLU A 16 62.88 36.81 17.05
CA GLU A 16 62.74 37.54 18.30
C GLU A 16 62.66 39.05 18.07
N THR A 17 63.49 39.57 17.17
CA THR A 17 63.48 40.98 16.77
C THR A 17 62.16 41.38 16.11
N ILE A 18 61.68 40.56 15.16
CA ILE A 18 60.41 40.80 14.45
C ILE A 18 59.25 40.81 15.44
N VAL A 19 59.18 39.82 16.33
CA VAL A 19 58.11 39.70 17.33
C VAL A 19 58.14 40.88 18.30
N LYS A 20 59.33 41.26 18.81
CA LYS A 20 59.47 42.44 19.71
C LYS A 20 58.99 43.73 19.04
N ASN A 21 59.33 43.94 17.77
CA ASN A 21 58.88 45.10 17.02
C ASN A 21 57.36 45.08 16.77
N ALA A 22 56.79 43.91 16.45
CA ALA A 22 55.36 43.76 16.18
C ALA A 22 54.48 44.04 17.40
N ILE A 23 54.95 43.68 18.60
CA ILE A 23 54.19 43.90 19.84
C ILE A 23 54.53 45.22 20.55
N GLY A 24 55.48 46.01 20.03
CA GLY A 24 55.93 47.24 20.68
C GLY A 24 56.64 46.99 22.03
N PHE A 25 57.50 45.97 22.08
CA PHE A 25 58.18 45.53 23.29
C PHE A 25 58.88 46.67 24.03
N ASN A 26 58.60 46.80 25.34
CA ASN A 26 59.22 47.82 26.18
C ASN A 26 59.82 47.19 27.46
N PRO A 27 61.15 47.15 27.60
CA PRO A 27 61.81 46.56 28.77
C PRO A 27 61.55 47.35 30.06
N SER A 28 61.35 48.67 29.96
CA SER A 28 61.03 49.53 31.12
C SER A 28 59.62 49.32 31.65
N ARG A 29 58.71 48.78 30.83
CA ARG A 29 57.37 48.32 31.27
C ARG A 29 57.42 46.93 31.92
N GLY A 30 58.55 46.22 31.84
CA GLY A 30 58.72 44.87 32.37
C GLY A 30 58.32 43.75 31.40
N ASP A 31 58.22 44.03 30.09
CA ASP A 31 57.91 43.00 29.10
C ASP A 31 59.06 41.97 29.00
N SER A 32 58.71 40.69 28.80
CA SER A 32 59.67 39.63 28.50
C SER A 32 59.18 38.77 27.34
N VAL A 33 60.06 38.49 26.39
CA VAL A 33 59.77 37.68 25.20
C VAL A 33 60.85 36.62 25.07
N LYS A 34 60.42 35.37 24.92
CA LYS A 34 61.30 34.22 24.68
C LYS A 34 60.75 33.42 23.51
N ILE A 35 61.62 33.07 22.56
CA ILE A 35 61.27 32.18 21.45
C ILE A 35 62.01 30.86 21.65
N GLU A 36 61.26 29.77 21.59
CA GLU A 36 61.80 28.41 21.67
C GLU A 36 61.40 27.63 20.42
N ASN A 37 62.33 26.80 19.93
CA ASN A 37 62.08 25.94 18.78
C ASN A 37 61.63 24.56 19.25
N ILE A 38 60.32 24.35 19.25
CA ILE A 38 59.70 23.08 19.62
C ILE A 38 59.18 22.34 18.39
N LYS A 39 59.39 21.03 18.34
CA LYS A 39 58.82 20.18 17.29
C LYS A 39 57.34 19.95 17.58
N PHE A 40 56.47 20.35 16.66
CA PHE A 40 55.06 19.97 16.71
C PHE A 40 54.93 18.45 16.55
N GLN A 41 54.15 17.84 17.44
CA GLN A 41 53.68 16.46 17.26
C GLN A 41 52.43 16.51 16.38
N SER A 42 52.40 15.67 15.36
CA SER A 42 51.19 15.42 14.58
C SER A 42 50.27 14.56 15.45
N GLU A 43 49.17 15.12 15.95
CA GLU A 43 48.12 14.29 16.53
C GLU A 43 47.47 13.45 15.42
N ASP A 44 47.30 12.15 15.69
CA ASP A 44 46.62 11.24 14.78
C ASP A 44 45.11 11.40 14.95
N PHE A 45 44.51 12.25 14.11
CA PHE A 45 43.06 12.44 14.05
C PHE A 45 42.33 11.33 13.27
N SER A 46 43.03 10.31 12.78
CA SER A 46 42.40 9.27 11.95
C SER A 46 41.35 8.47 12.71
N GLU A 47 41.53 8.28 14.02
CA GLU A 47 40.54 7.63 14.90
C GLU A 47 39.24 8.45 14.95
N SER A 48 39.36 9.75 15.23
CA SER A 48 38.21 10.67 15.29
C SER A 48 37.47 10.78 13.95
N GLU A 49 38.21 10.84 12.85
CA GLU A 49 37.63 10.89 11.49
C GLU A 49 36.94 9.57 11.11
N LYS A 50 37.52 8.42 11.50
CA LYS A 50 36.87 7.10 11.35
C LYS A 50 35.59 7.02 12.18
N LEU A 51 35.56 7.56 13.40
CA LEU A 51 34.37 7.53 14.25
C LEU A 51 33.24 8.38 13.65
N LEU A 52 33.54 9.60 13.20
CA LEU A 52 32.57 10.48 12.55
C LEU A 52 32.00 9.85 11.27
N THR A 53 32.86 9.33 10.41
CA THR A 53 32.43 8.69 9.15
C THR A 53 31.62 7.41 9.40
N ASN A 54 31.92 6.63 10.44
CA ASN A 54 31.12 5.47 10.81
C ASN A 54 29.73 5.85 11.33
N LEU A 55 29.63 6.91 12.14
CA LEU A 55 28.34 7.41 12.63
C LEU A 55 27.46 7.93 11.48
N GLU A 56 28.04 8.67 10.55
CA GLU A 56 27.35 9.16 9.35
C GLU A 56 26.86 8.01 8.46
N LYS A 57 27.72 7.01 8.20
CA LYS A 57 27.34 5.81 7.44
C LYS A 57 26.20 5.05 8.09
N ARG A 58 26.24 4.86 9.43
CA ARG A 58 25.15 4.19 10.17
C ARG A 58 23.84 4.95 10.06
N LYS A 59 23.86 6.28 10.20
CA LYS A 59 22.67 7.13 10.07
C LYS A 59 22.08 7.05 8.66
N LEU A 60 22.93 7.07 7.64
CA LEU A 60 22.51 6.94 6.24
C LEU A 60 21.90 5.55 5.96
N LEU A 61 22.56 4.48 6.42
CA LEU A 61 22.04 3.12 6.30
C LEU A 61 20.69 2.95 7.00
N GLN A 62 20.52 3.52 8.19
CA GLN A 62 19.25 3.47 8.92
C GLN A 62 18.13 4.21 8.17
N ALA A 63 18.44 5.37 7.58
CA ALA A 63 17.49 6.11 6.77
C ALA A 63 17.06 5.31 5.54
N ILE A 64 18.03 4.76 4.78
CA ILE A 64 17.75 3.91 3.62
C ILE A 64 16.92 2.69 4.03
N PHE A 65 17.29 2.02 5.12
CA PHE A 65 16.60 0.83 5.59
C PHE A 65 15.13 1.13 5.95
N LYS A 66 14.85 2.26 6.62
CA LYS A 66 13.48 2.67 6.94
C LYS A 66 12.62 2.86 5.67
N TRP A 67 13.15 3.54 4.66
CA TRP A 67 12.42 3.75 3.40
C TRP A 67 12.31 2.48 2.57
N ALA A 68 13.36 1.65 2.55
CA ALA A 68 13.34 0.36 1.89
C ALA A 68 12.31 -0.59 2.51
N LEU A 69 12.20 -0.63 3.84
CA LEU A 69 11.21 -1.44 4.55
C LEU A 69 9.79 -0.97 4.22
N LEU A 70 9.55 0.35 4.17
CA LEU A 70 8.26 0.91 3.77
C LEU A 70 7.90 0.53 2.33
N ALA A 71 8.82 0.71 1.38
CA ALA A 71 8.61 0.35 -0.02
C ALA A 71 8.39 -1.16 -0.18
N PHE A 72 9.20 -1.97 0.49
CA PHE A 72 9.06 -3.42 0.51
C PHE A 72 7.70 -3.85 1.08
N SER A 73 7.26 -3.25 2.18
CA SER A 73 5.95 -3.51 2.77
C SER A 73 4.81 -3.16 1.81
N LEU A 74 4.93 -2.06 1.06
CA LEU A 74 3.92 -1.66 0.08
C LEU A 74 3.85 -2.64 -1.10
N VAL A 75 5.00 -3.08 -1.61
CA VAL A 75 5.09 -4.10 -2.67
C VAL A 75 4.49 -5.42 -2.19
N LEU A 76 4.83 -5.84 -0.97
CA LEU A 76 4.31 -7.07 -0.39
C LEU A 76 2.79 -7.00 -0.18
N PHE A 77 2.28 -5.87 0.32
CA PHE A 77 0.85 -5.61 0.43
C PHE A 77 0.15 -5.68 -0.93
N PHE A 78 0.75 -5.12 -1.98
CA PHE A 78 0.19 -5.20 -3.33
C PHE A 78 0.07 -6.65 -3.82
N ILE A 79 1.10 -7.47 -3.60
CA ILE A 79 1.09 -8.87 -4.04
C ILE A 79 0.14 -9.73 -3.20
N ILE A 80 0.10 -9.53 -1.88
CA ILE A 80 -0.68 -10.37 -0.96
C ILE A 80 -2.15 -9.96 -0.89
N VAL A 81 -2.47 -8.67 -1.04
CA VAL A 81 -3.84 -8.16 -0.85
C VAL A 81 -4.45 -7.76 -2.18
N ILE A 82 -3.80 -6.85 -2.91
CA ILE A 82 -4.39 -6.26 -4.13
C ILE A 82 -4.52 -7.33 -5.23
N ARG A 83 -3.48 -8.14 -5.46
CA ARG A 83 -3.52 -9.19 -6.50
C ARG A 83 -4.64 -10.23 -6.29
N PRO A 84 -4.79 -10.89 -5.12
CA PRO A 84 -5.89 -11.84 -4.94
C PRO A 84 -7.25 -11.16 -4.85
N PHE A 85 -7.33 -9.92 -4.35
CA PHE A 85 -8.58 -9.16 -4.36
C PHE A 85 -9.07 -8.85 -5.79
N MET A 86 -8.17 -8.44 -6.69
CA MET A 86 -8.50 -8.23 -8.09
C MET A 86 -8.94 -9.52 -8.78
N ASN A 87 -8.28 -10.64 -8.49
CA ASN A 87 -8.69 -11.94 -9.00
C ASN A 87 -10.09 -12.33 -8.48
N TRP A 88 -10.34 -12.21 -7.16
CA TRP A 88 -11.65 -12.52 -6.57
C TRP A 88 -12.78 -11.69 -7.17
N ILE A 89 -12.55 -10.40 -7.38
CA ILE A 89 -13.51 -9.52 -8.06
C ILE A 89 -13.72 -9.96 -9.51
N THR A 90 -12.65 -10.20 -10.26
CA THR A 90 -12.73 -10.52 -11.68
C THR A 90 -13.38 -11.87 -11.93
N ASP A 91 -13.05 -12.90 -11.13
CA ASP A 91 -13.66 -14.22 -11.20
C ASP A 91 -15.18 -14.11 -10.94
N SER A 92 -15.57 -13.37 -9.91
CA SER A 92 -16.99 -13.13 -9.59
C SER A 92 -17.74 -12.38 -10.71
N PHE A 93 -17.05 -11.50 -11.43
CA PHE A 93 -17.63 -10.79 -12.58
C PHE A 93 -17.74 -11.68 -13.82
N GLN A 94 -16.76 -12.54 -14.10
CA GLN A 94 -16.82 -13.46 -15.23
C GLN A 94 -17.98 -14.46 -15.09
N ASP A 95 -18.13 -15.08 -13.91
CA ASP A 95 -19.22 -16.01 -13.64
C ASP A 95 -20.61 -15.36 -13.85
N SER A 96 -20.78 -14.10 -13.43
CA SER A 96 -22.04 -13.37 -13.58
C SER A 96 -22.37 -12.95 -15.01
N VAL A 97 -21.35 -12.71 -15.85
CA VAL A 97 -21.54 -12.31 -17.26
C VAL A 97 -21.78 -13.53 -18.14
N GLU A 98 -21.09 -14.64 -17.87
CA GLU A 98 -21.30 -15.92 -18.56
C GLU A 98 -22.72 -16.46 -18.31
N GLU A 99 -23.26 -16.30 -17.09
CA GLU A 99 -24.61 -16.73 -16.74
C GLU A 99 -25.71 -15.79 -17.29
N MET A 100 -25.39 -14.52 -17.57
CA MET A 100 -26.34 -13.54 -18.12
C MET A 100 -26.36 -13.45 -19.64
N LEU A 101 -25.41 -14.04 -20.35
CA LEU A 101 -25.44 -14.10 -21.80
C LEU A 101 -26.18 -15.40 -22.21
N PRO A 102 -27.41 -15.33 -22.75
CA PRO A 102 -28.06 -16.53 -23.26
C PRO A 102 -27.15 -17.09 -24.36
N ARG A 103 -26.82 -18.37 -24.21
CA ARG A 103 -26.05 -19.25 -25.12
C ARG A 103 -25.61 -18.57 -26.41
N THR A 104 -24.29 -18.52 -26.65
CA THR A 104 -23.72 -18.03 -27.91
C THR A 104 -24.51 -18.60 -29.08
N ILE A 105 -24.78 -17.75 -30.08
CA ILE A 105 -25.63 -18.05 -31.26
C ILE A 105 -25.30 -19.41 -31.91
N GLU A 106 -24.10 -19.92 -31.69
CA GLU A 106 -23.60 -21.25 -32.07
C GLU A 106 -24.41 -22.42 -31.48
N GLU A 107 -24.82 -22.39 -30.21
CA GLU A 107 -25.64 -23.49 -29.63
C GLU A 107 -27.12 -23.42 -30.05
N LEU A 108 -27.59 -22.23 -30.44
CA LEU A 108 -28.95 -22.06 -30.99
C LEU A 108 -29.06 -22.64 -32.42
N GLU A 109 -27.98 -22.56 -33.20
CA GLU A 109 -27.91 -23.18 -34.53
C GLU A 109 -27.87 -24.72 -34.44
N GLU A 110 -27.21 -25.28 -33.42
CA GLU A 110 -27.12 -26.72 -33.18
C GLU A 110 -28.47 -27.33 -32.75
N LEU A 111 -29.24 -26.64 -31.90
CA LEU A 111 -30.59 -27.07 -31.53
C LEU A 111 -31.56 -27.04 -32.71
N GLN A 112 -31.41 -26.08 -33.63
CA GLN A 112 -32.24 -25.98 -34.85
C GLN A 112 -31.89 -27.06 -35.90
N ALA A 113 -30.63 -27.53 -35.91
CA ALA A 113 -30.19 -28.63 -36.76
C ALA A 113 -30.69 -30.00 -36.26
N VAL A 114 -30.79 -30.18 -34.94
CA VAL A 114 -31.28 -31.44 -34.33
C VAL A 114 -32.79 -31.62 -34.52
N ASP A 115 -33.58 -30.54 -34.44
CA ASP A 115 -35.05 -30.61 -34.54
C ASP A 115 -35.55 -30.98 -35.96
N ASN A 116 -34.71 -30.85 -36.99
CA ASN A 116 -35.04 -31.25 -38.38
C ASN A 116 -34.79 -32.74 -38.70
N THR A 117 -34.34 -33.56 -37.74
CA THR A 117 -33.86 -34.94 -38.03
C THR A 117 -34.68 -36.09 -37.46
N LEU A 118 -35.84 -35.84 -36.84
CA LEU A 118 -36.66 -36.91 -36.25
C LEU A 118 -38.07 -36.98 -36.88
N PRO A 119 -38.36 -38.02 -37.70
CA PRO A 119 -39.71 -38.28 -38.19
C PRO A 119 -40.54 -38.97 -37.10
N GLY A 120 -41.61 -38.34 -36.63
CA GLY A 120 -42.67 -39.06 -35.88
C GLY A 120 -43.07 -38.57 -34.49
N MET A 121 -42.82 -37.31 -34.09
CA MET A 121 -43.33 -36.76 -32.82
C MET A 121 -44.37 -35.64 -32.95
N SER A 122 -45.05 -35.54 -34.08
CA SER A 122 -46.16 -34.59 -34.28
C SER A 122 -47.48 -34.98 -33.62
N ALA A 123 -47.57 -36.14 -32.94
CA ALA A 123 -48.86 -36.75 -32.59
C ALA A 123 -49.12 -37.00 -31.08
N ALA A 124 -48.25 -36.55 -30.17
CA ALA A 124 -48.40 -36.86 -28.74
C ALA A 124 -48.12 -35.70 -27.77
N LEU A 125 -48.22 -34.45 -28.23
CA LEU A 125 -48.26 -33.31 -27.30
C LEU A 125 -49.72 -33.04 -26.93
N PRO A 126 -50.18 -33.34 -25.68
CA PRO A 126 -51.31 -32.60 -25.16
C PRO A 126 -50.86 -31.14 -25.16
N VAL A 127 -51.58 -30.32 -25.91
CA VAL A 127 -51.41 -28.88 -25.89
C VAL A 127 -51.66 -28.44 -24.44
N LEU A 128 -50.59 -28.26 -23.67
CA LEU A 128 -50.63 -27.48 -22.42
C LEU A 128 -50.76 -26.01 -22.83
N GLN A 129 -51.88 -25.67 -23.49
CA GLN A 129 -52.53 -24.38 -23.36
C GLN A 129 -53.28 -24.40 -22.04
N GLU A 130 -52.54 -24.42 -20.95
CA GLU A 130 -53.04 -23.82 -19.74
C GLU A 130 -52.08 -22.68 -19.45
N SER A 131 -52.46 -21.52 -19.96
CA SER A 131 -51.87 -20.23 -19.64
C SER A 131 -51.68 -20.18 -18.13
N ILE A 132 -50.45 -20.41 -17.68
CA ILE A 132 -50.03 -20.05 -16.33
C ILE A 132 -50.12 -18.54 -16.31
N ASP A 133 -51.24 -18.05 -15.80
CA ASP A 133 -51.44 -16.63 -15.55
C ASP A 133 -50.26 -16.17 -14.67
N PRO A 134 -49.40 -15.25 -15.15
CA PRO A 134 -48.20 -14.85 -14.41
C PRO A 134 -48.55 -14.36 -13.01
N GLU A 135 -49.73 -13.74 -12.82
CA GLU A 135 -50.24 -13.33 -11.52
C GLU A 135 -50.47 -14.50 -10.55
N LYS A 136 -50.92 -15.66 -11.03
CA LYS A 136 -51.21 -16.81 -10.16
C LYS A 136 -49.93 -17.44 -9.64
N ALA A 137 -48.91 -17.56 -10.49
CA ALA A 137 -47.59 -18.03 -10.09
C ALA A 137 -46.93 -17.09 -9.06
N GLU A 138 -47.04 -15.78 -9.25
CA GLU A 138 -46.57 -14.79 -8.27
C GLU A 138 -47.33 -14.92 -6.93
N SER A 139 -48.65 -15.13 -6.98
CA SER A 139 -49.47 -15.25 -5.77
C SER A 139 -49.12 -16.46 -4.90
N GLU A 140 -48.75 -17.59 -5.51
CA GLU A 140 -48.34 -18.79 -4.77
C GLU A 140 -46.95 -18.63 -4.13
N LEU A 141 -46.01 -18.01 -4.85
CA LEU A 141 -44.68 -17.70 -4.31
C LEU A 141 -44.75 -16.70 -3.15
N LEU A 142 -45.65 -15.72 -3.23
CA LEU A 142 -45.88 -14.77 -2.13
C LEU A 142 -46.48 -15.46 -0.90
N ARG A 143 -47.40 -16.39 -1.08
CA ARG A 143 -47.97 -17.19 0.02
C ARG A 143 -46.91 -18.02 0.74
N ASP A 144 -46.07 -18.71 -0.02
CA ASP A 144 -45.02 -19.57 0.54
C ASP A 144 -43.96 -18.77 1.33
N ARG A 145 -43.60 -17.59 0.82
CA ARG A 145 -42.70 -16.65 1.50
C ARG A 145 -43.33 -16.06 2.79
N ILE A 146 -44.64 -15.78 2.80
CA ILE A 146 -45.35 -15.32 4.01
C ILE A 146 -45.41 -16.42 5.07
N LEU A 147 -45.73 -17.66 4.67
CA LEU A 147 -45.76 -18.82 5.58
C LEU A 147 -44.39 -19.08 6.22
N THR A 148 -43.32 -19.00 5.41
CA THR A 148 -41.94 -19.15 5.88
C THR A 148 -41.55 -18.05 6.87
N MET A 149 -41.97 -16.80 6.63
CA MET A 149 -41.72 -15.70 7.56
C MET A 149 -42.50 -15.87 8.88
N MET A 150 -43.76 -16.30 8.81
CA MET A 150 -44.58 -16.57 10.00
C MET A 150 -43.98 -17.65 10.90
N GLN A 151 -43.47 -18.74 10.32
CA GLN A 151 -42.86 -19.83 11.09
C GLN A 151 -41.52 -19.44 11.74
N LYS A 152 -40.76 -18.55 11.09
CA LYS A 152 -39.40 -18.21 11.53
C LYS A 152 -39.39 -17.08 12.56
N ASP A 153 -40.32 -16.13 12.48
CA ASP A 153 -40.34 -14.96 13.36
C ASP A 153 -41.73 -14.29 13.36
N GLU A 154 -42.61 -14.73 14.27
CA GLU A 154 -44.00 -14.28 14.38
C GLU A 154 -44.09 -12.77 14.68
N GLU A 155 -43.16 -12.22 15.47
CA GLU A 155 -43.12 -10.79 15.80
C GLU A 155 -42.72 -9.92 14.59
N LYS A 156 -41.78 -10.37 13.75
CA LYS A 156 -41.40 -9.63 12.54
C LYS A 156 -42.49 -9.67 11.47
N ALA A 157 -43.19 -10.81 11.33
CA ALA A 157 -44.32 -10.92 10.43
C ALA A 157 -45.46 -9.96 10.85
N ALA A 158 -45.81 -9.92 12.14
CA ALA A 158 -46.83 -9.01 12.66
C ALA A 158 -46.47 -7.52 12.44
N ASN A 159 -45.21 -7.14 12.67
CA ASN A 159 -44.76 -5.77 12.42
C ASN A 159 -44.76 -5.39 10.93
N ALA A 160 -44.43 -6.32 10.03
CA ALA A 160 -44.49 -6.09 8.59
C ALA A 160 -45.94 -5.88 8.11
N PHE A 161 -46.89 -6.66 8.63
CA PHE A 161 -48.32 -6.45 8.37
C PHE A 161 -48.83 -5.12 8.94
N GLY A 162 -48.39 -4.73 10.15
CA GLY A 162 -48.71 -3.44 10.73
C GLY A 162 -48.24 -2.26 9.87
N MET A 163 -46.99 -2.30 9.41
CA MET A 163 -46.45 -1.27 8.50
C MET A 163 -47.18 -1.22 7.15
N TRP A 164 -47.56 -2.38 6.61
CA TRP A 164 -48.25 -2.45 5.32
C TRP A 164 -49.71 -1.96 5.41
N LEU A 165 -50.41 -2.25 6.51
CA LEU A 165 -51.77 -1.75 6.74
C LEU A 165 -51.79 -0.23 6.90
N VAL A 166 -50.86 0.31 7.70
CA VAL A 166 -50.72 1.77 7.91
C VAL A 166 -50.45 2.49 6.59
N ARG A 167 -49.63 1.91 5.71
CA ARG A 167 -49.30 2.50 4.40
C ARG A 167 -50.45 2.44 3.39
N LYS A 168 -51.41 1.52 3.56
CA LYS A 168 -52.57 1.39 2.66
C LYS A 168 -53.65 2.42 2.98
N ASP A 169 -53.82 2.78 4.25
CA ASP A 169 -54.74 3.83 4.69
C ASP A 169 -54.31 5.24 4.22
N GLU A 170 -53.01 5.47 4.00
CA GLU A 170 -52.51 6.75 3.46
C GLU A 170 -52.74 6.94 1.95
N ARG A 171 -53.19 5.91 1.23
CA ARG A 171 -53.44 5.95 -0.23
C ARG A 171 -54.92 5.85 -0.62
N SER A 172 -55.84 6.07 0.32
CA SER A 172 -57.30 6.18 0.09
C SER A 172 -57.78 7.61 0.34
#